data_AF-A0A1I2LHC7-F1
#
_entry.id   AF-A0A1I2LHC7-F1
#
_cell.length_a   1.000
_cell.length_b   1.000
_cell.length_c   1.000
_cell.angle_alpha   90.00
_cell.angle_beta   90.00
_cell.angle_gamma   90.00
#
_symmetry.space_group_name_H-M   'P 1'
#
loop_
_entity.id
_entity.type
_entity.pdbx_description
1 polymer ?
#
loop_
_entity_poly.entity_id
_entity_poly.type
_entity_poly.pdbx_seq_one_letter_code
_entity_poly.pdbx_strand_id
1 'polypeptide(L)'
;MDATPNSTGDPGDAGGDPPRFGARPLGPDPASALGMKWSALHDAASAVAAMAGTECAAISSDIRNFPATVRNAEGWRRTLVEQGIEDLSAIMQPAVSALLAALAHGADPRPAALALWREFVAARDALLGLAPCGAGGPHRTA
;
A
#
# COMPACT_ATOMS: atom_id res chain seq x y z
N MET A 1 -7.02 -54.45 -50.26
CA MET A 1 -6.80 -53.16 -49.55
C MET A 1 -5.37 -53.22 -49.06
N ASP A 2 -4.49 -52.64 -49.88
CA ASP A 2 -3.04 -52.72 -49.78
C ASP A 2 -2.54 -51.69 -48.75
N ALA A 3 -1.79 -52.15 -47.75
CA ALA A 3 -1.14 -51.31 -46.76
C ALA A 3 0.36 -51.32 -47.02
N THR A 4 0.89 -50.21 -47.54
CA THR A 4 2.32 -49.95 -47.56
C THR A 4 2.70 -49.00 -46.41
N PRO A 5 3.79 -49.27 -45.68
CA PRO A 5 4.27 -48.45 -44.58
C PRO A 5 5.23 -47.36 -45.08
N ASN A 6 5.17 -46.16 -44.48
CA ASN A 6 6.24 -45.18 -44.65
C ASN A 6 7.08 -45.12 -43.37
N SER A 7 8.37 -45.39 -43.52
CA SER A 7 9.40 -45.25 -42.49
C SER A 7 10.56 -44.48 -43.12
N THR A 8 10.86 -43.29 -42.62
CA THR A 8 12.08 -42.47 -42.77
C THR A 8 11.82 -41.29 -41.82
N GLY A 9 12.47 -41.05 -40.68
CA GLY A 9 13.86 -41.25 -40.29
C GLY A 9 14.46 -39.85 -40.08
N ASP A 10 14.64 -39.40 -38.83
CA ASP A 10 15.88 -38.76 -38.32
C ASP A 10 15.77 -38.44 -36.81
N PRO A 11 16.88 -38.54 -36.03
CA PRO A 11 16.91 -38.38 -34.58
C PRO A 11 17.41 -36.99 -34.15
N GLY A 12 17.07 -36.61 -32.92
CA GLY A 12 17.81 -35.59 -32.19
C GLY A 12 17.04 -34.28 -31.97
N ASP A 13 16.38 -34.20 -30.82
CA ASP A 13 16.50 -32.98 -30.02
C ASP A 13 16.51 -33.39 -28.54
N ALA A 14 17.72 -33.63 -28.05
CA ALA A 14 18.03 -33.60 -26.63
C ALA A 14 18.18 -32.12 -26.20
N GLY A 15 17.11 -31.34 -26.34
CA GLY A 15 16.99 -30.01 -25.76
C GLY A 15 16.48 -30.15 -24.34
N GLY A 16 17.40 -30.37 -23.39
CA GLY A 16 17.08 -30.34 -21.97
C GLY A 16 16.41 -29.02 -21.60
N ASP A 17 15.15 -29.07 -21.18
CA ASP A 17 14.53 -28.01 -20.41
C ASP A 17 15.39 -27.83 -19.15
N PRO A 18 16.10 -26.69 -18.96
CA PRO A 18 16.84 -26.50 -17.74
C PRO A 18 15.82 -26.43 -16.60
N PRO A 19 16.04 -27.16 -15.48
CA PRO A 19 15.19 -27.01 -14.31
C PRO A 19 15.17 -25.53 -13.91
N ARG A 20 13.97 -24.94 -13.95
CA ARG A 20 13.69 -23.57 -13.50
C ARG A 20 13.86 -23.52 -11.99
N PHE A 21 15.11 -23.54 -11.52
CA PHE A 21 15.48 -23.42 -10.13
C PHE A 21 15.01 -22.05 -9.62
N GLY A 22 14.00 -22.09 -8.75
CA GLY A 22 13.76 -21.05 -7.77
C GLY A 22 13.42 -19.68 -8.32
N ALA A 23 12.24 -19.54 -8.94
CA ALA A 23 11.51 -18.29 -8.74
C ALA A 23 11.16 -18.22 -7.24
N ARG A 24 12.10 -17.72 -6.43
CA ARG A 24 11.81 -17.30 -5.05
C ARG A 24 10.62 -16.35 -5.18
N PRO A 25 9.53 -16.53 -4.40
CA PRO A 25 8.47 -15.53 -4.38
C PRO A 25 9.17 -14.21 -4.08
N LEU A 26 9.21 -13.32 -5.07
CA LEU A 26 9.65 -11.96 -4.83
C LEU A 26 8.72 -11.49 -3.72
N GLY A 27 9.28 -11.06 -2.59
CA GLY A 27 8.49 -10.48 -1.51
C GLY A 27 7.56 -9.42 -2.09
N PRO A 28 6.47 -9.06 -1.38
CA PRO A 28 5.50 -8.10 -1.89
C PRO A 28 6.23 -6.89 -2.47
N ASP A 29 5.90 -6.53 -3.71
CA ASP A 29 6.49 -5.37 -4.37
C ASP A 29 6.47 -4.19 -3.39
N PRO A 30 7.57 -3.43 -3.22
CA PRO A 30 7.65 -2.39 -2.20
C PRO A 30 6.51 -1.37 -2.33
N ALA A 31 5.97 -1.15 -3.54
CA ALA A 31 4.82 -0.30 -3.72
C ALA A 31 3.47 -0.97 -3.37
N SER A 32 3.37 -2.29 -3.48
CA SER A 32 2.27 -3.07 -2.93
C SER A 32 2.29 -3.06 -1.40
N ALA A 33 3.49 -3.15 -0.79
CA ALA A 33 3.68 -3.01 0.65
C ALA A 33 3.26 -1.62 1.16
N LEU A 34 3.62 -0.55 0.45
CA LEU A 34 3.19 0.80 0.79
C LEU A 34 1.66 0.96 0.72
N GLY A 35 1.04 0.42 -0.34
CA GLY A 35 -0.42 0.43 -0.48
C GLY A 35 -1.14 -0.32 0.63
N MET A 36 -0.61 -1.48 1.04
CA MET A 36 -1.12 -2.24 2.19
C MET A 36 -1.01 -1.45 3.49
N LYS A 37 0.14 -0.82 3.77
CA LYS A 37 0.33 0.01 4.97
C LYS A 37 -0.62 1.20 4.98
N TRP A 38 -0.76 1.89 3.85
CA TRP A 38 -1.71 2.98 3.70
C TRP A 38 -3.15 2.54 3.98
N SER A 39 -3.59 1.42 3.40
CA SER A 39 -4.93 0.88 3.65
C SER A 39 -5.12 0.49 5.12
N ALA A 40 -4.14 -0.18 5.73
CA ALA A 40 -4.20 -0.59 7.14
C ALA A 40 -4.25 0.62 8.08
N LEU A 41 -3.50 1.67 7.77
CA LEU A 41 -3.50 2.92 8.52
C LEU A 41 -4.89 3.58 8.50
N HIS A 42 -5.57 3.57 7.35
CA HIS A 42 -6.93 4.06 7.22
C HIS A 42 -7.98 3.20 7.94
N ASP A 43 -7.80 1.89 7.97
CA ASP A 43 -8.63 0.97 8.75
C ASP A 43 -8.50 1.25 10.26
N ALA A 44 -7.26 1.34 10.75
CA ALA A 44 -6.98 1.70 12.13
C ALA A 44 -7.57 3.09 12.50
N ALA A 45 -7.41 4.08 11.62
CA ALA A 45 -7.97 5.40 11.84
C ALA A 45 -9.51 5.40 11.86
N SER A 46 -10.16 4.54 11.07
CA SER A 46 -11.61 4.36 11.09
C SER A 46 -12.08 3.76 12.41
N ALA A 47 -11.33 2.79 12.96
CA ALA A 47 -11.60 2.26 14.30
C ALA A 47 -11.43 3.35 15.39
N VAL A 48 -10.41 4.22 15.27
CA VAL A 48 -10.22 5.36 16.18
C VAL A 48 -11.37 6.37 16.09
N ALA A 49 -11.84 6.71 14.88
CA ALA A 49 -12.99 7.58 14.69
C ALA A 49 -14.26 7.01 15.34
N ALA A 50 -14.48 5.69 15.19
CA ALA A 50 -15.59 4.99 15.85
C ALA A 50 -15.46 5.05 17.39
N MET A 51 -14.26 4.82 17.94
CA MET A 51 -14.00 4.98 19.38
C MET A 51 -14.22 6.41 19.86
N ALA A 52 -13.98 7.42 19.02
CA ALA A 52 -14.23 8.83 19.33
C ALA A 52 -15.72 9.22 19.21
N GLY A 53 -16.59 8.33 18.71
CA GLY A 53 -17.99 8.65 18.42
C GLY A 53 -18.17 9.67 17.29
N THR A 54 -17.19 9.75 16.39
CA THR A 54 -17.22 10.67 15.23
C THR A 54 -17.47 9.88 13.96
N GLU A 55 -18.29 10.42 13.05
CA GLU A 55 -18.46 9.83 11.73
C GLU A 55 -17.15 9.93 10.93
N CYS A 56 -16.62 8.78 10.50
CA CYS A 56 -15.52 8.75 9.56
C CYS A 56 -16.04 9.22 8.20
N ALA A 57 -15.61 10.39 7.74
CA ALA A 57 -15.96 10.89 6.42
C ALA A 57 -15.56 9.87 5.35
N ALA A 58 -16.41 9.67 4.35
CA ALA A 58 -16.15 8.74 3.26
C ALA A 58 -14.77 9.03 2.62
N ILE A 59 -13.94 8.00 2.52
CA ILE A 59 -12.60 8.11 1.94
C ILE A 59 -12.74 8.51 0.47
N SER A 60 -12.18 9.66 0.09
CA SER A 60 -12.18 10.16 -1.30
C SER A 60 -11.33 9.27 -2.21
N SER A 61 -11.59 9.34 -3.52
CA SER A 61 -10.80 8.63 -4.53
C SER A 61 -9.33 9.01 -4.50
N ASP A 62 -9.00 10.27 -4.22
CA ASP A 62 -7.62 10.76 -4.11
C ASP A 62 -6.85 10.06 -2.98
N ILE A 63 -7.49 9.91 -1.82
CA ILE A 63 -6.91 9.17 -0.69
C ILE A 63 -6.69 7.71 -1.07
N ARG A 64 -7.65 7.05 -1.73
CA ARG A 64 -7.50 5.64 -2.14
C ARG A 64 -6.41 5.45 -3.20
N ASN A 65 -6.30 6.38 -4.16
CA ASN A 65 -5.33 6.31 -5.26
C ASN A 65 -3.96 6.90 -4.89
N PHE A 66 -3.79 7.38 -3.66
CA PHE A 66 -2.55 8.00 -3.20
C PHE A 66 -1.31 7.10 -3.37
N PRO A 67 -1.30 5.80 -2.99
CA PRO A 67 -0.13 4.95 -3.20
C PRO A 67 0.26 4.79 -4.67
N ALA A 68 -0.71 4.83 -5.58
CA ALA A 68 -0.44 4.82 -7.02
C ALA A 68 0.18 6.13 -7.51
N THR A 69 -0.25 7.26 -6.94
CA THR A 69 0.32 8.58 -7.23
C THR A 69 1.76 8.69 -6.71
N VAL A 70 2.03 8.15 -5.52
CA VAL A 70 3.39 8.12 -4.92
C VAL A 70 4.35 7.27 -5.73
N ARG A 71 3.91 6.15 -6.33
CA ARG A 71 4.75 5.36 -7.25
C ARG A 71 5.27 6.17 -8.44
N ASN A 72 4.43 7.07 -8.94
CA ASN A 72 4.76 7.92 -10.09
C ASN A 72 5.53 9.18 -9.69
N ALA A 73 5.73 9.41 -8.39
CA ALA A 73 6.53 10.51 -7.88
C ALA A 73 8.02 10.13 -7.89
N GLU A 74 8.87 11.04 -8.35
CA GLU A 74 10.31 10.83 -8.42
C GLU A 74 11.08 11.63 -7.35
N GLY A 75 12.20 11.06 -6.93
CA GLY A 75 13.17 11.71 -6.05
C GLY A 75 12.72 11.86 -4.59
N TRP A 76 13.18 12.92 -3.94
CA TRP A 76 13.07 13.13 -2.51
C TRP A 76 11.63 13.16 -1.96
N ARG A 77 10.66 13.59 -2.77
CA ARG A 77 9.23 13.65 -2.37
C ARG A 77 8.67 12.26 -2.12
N ARG A 78 8.99 11.30 -2.98
CA ARG A 78 8.56 9.91 -2.81
C ARG A 78 9.13 9.34 -1.51
N THR A 79 10.42 9.50 -1.28
CA THR A 79 11.08 9.03 -0.05
C THR A 79 10.47 9.67 1.20
N LEU A 80 10.15 10.97 1.17
CA LEU A 80 9.54 11.65 2.30
C LEU A 80 8.13 11.14 2.60
N VAL A 81 7.33 10.87 1.56
CA VAL A 81 5.99 10.29 1.73
C VAL A 81 6.06 8.86 2.24
N GLU A 82 6.96 8.03 1.69
CA GLU A 82 7.19 6.66 2.15
C GLU A 82 7.57 6.65 3.63
N GLN A 83 8.54 7.48 4.04
CA GLN A 83 8.94 7.60 5.44
C GLN A 83 7.79 8.08 6.33
N GLY A 84 7.02 9.08 5.88
CA GLY A 84 5.89 9.58 6.65
C GLY A 84 4.79 8.52 6.87
N ILE A 85 4.55 7.64 5.90
CA ILE A 85 3.64 6.49 6.08
C ILE A 85 4.20 5.49 7.10
N GLU A 86 5.50 5.21 7.08
CA GLU A 86 6.14 4.35 8.09
C GLU A 86 6.02 4.95 9.49
N ASP A 87 6.31 6.24 9.64
CA ASP A 87 6.25 6.95 10.92
C ASP A 87 4.83 6.93 11.49
N LEU A 88 3.82 7.21 10.66
CA LEU A 88 2.42 7.12 11.06
C LEU A 88 2.03 5.69 11.45
N SER A 89 2.50 4.69 10.72
CA SER A 89 2.23 3.29 11.04
C SER A 89 2.86 2.89 12.37
N ALA A 90 4.08 3.34 12.64
CA ALA A 90 4.80 3.09 13.88
C ALA A 90 4.12 3.72 15.11
N ILE A 91 3.48 4.88 14.94
CA ILE A 91 2.74 5.58 16.01
C ILE A 91 1.33 5.00 16.19
N MET A 92 0.66 4.63 15.10
CA MET A 92 -0.75 4.23 15.13
C MET A 92 -0.97 2.95 15.96
N GLN A 93 -0.12 1.92 15.75
CA GLN A 93 -0.26 0.64 16.46
C GLN A 93 -0.22 0.78 18.00
N PRO A 94 0.78 1.43 18.61
CA PRO A 94 0.80 1.61 20.06
C PRO A 94 -0.31 2.56 20.54
N ALA A 95 -0.69 3.57 19.76
CA ALA A 95 -1.77 4.49 20.14
C ALA A 95 -3.13 3.78 20.22
N VAL A 96 -3.47 2.95 19.23
CA VAL A 96 -4.69 2.12 19.25
C VAL A 96 -4.64 1.13 20.42
N SER A 97 -3.49 0.49 20.64
CA SER A 97 -3.31 -0.44 21.77
C SER A 97 -3.54 0.24 23.12
N ALA A 98 -3.08 1.48 23.28
CA ALA A 98 -3.30 2.28 24.49
C ALA A 98 -4.78 2.64 24.69
N LEU A 99 -5.51 2.99 23.61
CA LEU A 99 -6.95 3.26 23.68
C LEU A 99 -7.75 2.01 24.09
N LEU A 100 -7.40 0.85 23.54
CA LEU A 100 -8.02 -0.43 23.91
C LEU A 100 -7.74 -0.81 25.36
N ALA A 101 -6.51 -0.58 25.85
CA ALA A 101 -6.17 -0.80 27.25
C ALA A 101 -6.97 0.13 28.17
N ALA A 102 -7.05 1.42 27.86
CA ALA A 102 -7.84 2.38 28.63
C ALA A 102 -9.31 1.94 28.74
N LEU A 103 -9.89 1.50 27.62
CA LEU A 103 -11.26 0.96 27.59
C LEU A 103 -11.40 -0.29 28.47
N ALA A 104 -10.45 -1.23 28.41
CA ALA A 104 -10.45 -2.43 29.25
C ALA A 104 -10.34 -2.12 30.75
N HIS A 105 -9.71 -1.00 31.12
CA HIS A 105 -9.63 -0.49 32.49
C HIS A 105 -10.84 0.36 32.92
N GLY A 106 -11.85 0.51 32.05
CA GLY A 106 -13.06 1.28 32.35
C GLY A 106 -12.89 2.81 32.26
N ALA A 107 -11.77 3.28 31.69
CA ALA A 107 -11.61 4.71 31.38
C ALA A 107 -12.37 5.07 30.09
N ASP A 108 -12.76 6.34 29.94
CA ASP A 108 -13.36 6.85 28.71
C ASP A 108 -12.27 7.18 27.68
N PRO A 109 -12.13 6.41 26.58
CA PRO A 109 -11.10 6.65 25.58
C PRO A 109 -11.47 7.77 24.60
N ARG A 110 -12.72 8.27 24.60
CA ARG A 110 -13.22 9.19 23.57
C ARG A 110 -12.39 10.46 23.41
N PRO A 111 -11.96 11.18 24.47
CA PRO A 111 -11.17 12.41 24.30
C PRO A 111 -9.81 12.14 23.65
N ALA A 112 -9.15 11.05 24.04
CA ALA A 112 -7.86 10.64 23.49
C ALA A 112 -8.01 10.13 22.04
N ALA A 113 -9.07 9.36 21.76
CA ALA A 113 -9.38 8.90 20.40
C ALA A 113 -9.69 10.07 19.46
N LEU A 114 -10.42 11.09 19.92
CA LEU A 114 -10.71 12.28 19.12
C LEU A 114 -9.44 13.08 18.81
N ALA A 115 -8.54 13.24 19.78
CA ALA A 115 -7.25 13.89 19.56
C ALA A 115 -6.42 13.12 18.51
N LEU A 116 -6.29 11.81 18.68
CA LEU A 116 -5.55 10.95 17.75
C LEU A 116 -6.14 10.99 16.33
N TRP A 117 -7.47 10.95 16.20
CA TRP A 117 -8.15 11.06 14.90
C TRP A 117 -7.81 12.37 14.19
N ARG A 118 -7.84 13.50 14.91
CA ARG A 118 -7.52 14.82 14.34
C ARG A 118 -6.08 14.92 13.88
N GLU A 119 -5.14 14.42 14.68
CA GLU A 119 -3.72 14.37 14.31
C GLU A 119 -3.49 13.49 13.08
N PHE A 120 -4.16 12.33 13.01
CA PHE A 120 -4.09 11.47 11.83
C PHE A 120 -4.60 12.18 10.56
N VAL A 121 -5.74 12.85 10.64
CA VAL A 121 -6.30 13.62 9.51
C VAL A 121 -5.34 14.71 9.06
N ALA A 122 -4.77 15.47 10.01
CA ALA A 122 -3.80 16.52 9.69
C ALA A 122 -2.53 15.97 9.03
N ALA A 123 -1.98 14.88 9.55
CA ALA A 123 -0.79 14.25 9.00
C ALA A 123 -1.05 13.64 7.61
N ARG A 124 -2.20 12.98 7.43
CA ARG A 124 -2.65 12.48 6.12
C ARG A 124 -2.72 13.59 5.10
N ASP A 125 -3.37 14.70 5.45
CA ASP A 125 -3.55 15.83 4.53
C ASP A 125 -2.20 16.48 4.17
N ALA A 126 -1.25 16.52 5.11
CA ALA A 126 0.12 16.93 4.83
C ALA A 126 0.83 15.99 3.84
N LEU A 127 0.67 14.66 3.98
CA LEU A 127 1.22 13.68 3.03
C LEU A 127 0.58 13.80 1.64
N LEU A 128 -0.73 14.03 1.57
CA LEU A 128 -1.43 14.30 0.31
C LEU A 128 -0.89 15.57 -0.37
N GLY A 129 -0.58 16.62 0.39
CA GLY A 129 0.03 17.85 -0.10
C GLY A 129 1.47 17.68 -0.61
N LEU A 130 2.19 16.65 -0.18
CA LEU A 130 3.54 16.32 -0.65
C LEU A 130 3.55 15.52 -1.96
N ALA A 131 2.49 14.73 -2.23
CA ALA A 131 2.39 14.03 -3.50
C ALA A 131 2.24 15.03 -4.65
N PRO A 132 2.84 14.73 -5.82
CA PRO A 132 2.75 15.63 -6.95
C PRO A 132 1.27 15.81 -7.35
N CYS A 133 0.79 17.05 -7.31
CA CYS A 133 -0.27 17.45 -8.22
C CYS A 133 0.26 17.16 -9.62
N GLY A 134 -0.47 16.40 -10.42
CA GLY A 134 -0.10 16.07 -11.78
C GLY A 134 0.00 17.34 -12.63
N ALA A 135 1.14 18.01 -12.59
CA ALA A 135 1.55 19.07 -13.49
C ALA A 135 2.90 18.71 -14.09
N GLY A 136 3.02 17.47 -14.57
CA GLY A 136 3.84 17.19 -15.74
C GLY A 136 3.09 17.74 -16.95
N GLY A 137 3.28 19.03 -17.25
CA GLY A 137 2.83 19.59 -18.53
C GLY A 137 3.46 18.82 -19.70
N PRO A 138 2.83 18.81 -20.89
CA PRO A 138 3.40 18.11 -22.03
C PRO A 138 4.76 18.71 -22.37
N HIS A 139 5.82 17.92 -22.27
CA HIS A 139 7.07 18.21 -22.98
C HIS A 139 6.81 18.01 -24.49
N ARG A 140 6.13 18.99 -25.09
CA ARG A 140 6.12 19.20 -26.54
C ARG A 140 7.43 19.88 -26.88
N THR A 141 8.45 19.10 -27.23
CA THR A 141 9.59 19.62 -27.99
C THR A 141 9.29 19.47 -29.47
N ALA A 142 9.32 20.62 -30.15
CA ALA A 142 9.11 20.82 -31.57
C ALA A 142 10.29 20.31 -32.42
#